data_AF-A0A950XSL0-F1
#
_entry.id   AF-A0A950XSL0-F1
#
_cell.length_a   1.000
_cell.length_b   1.000
_cell.length_c   1.000
_cell.angle_alpha   90.00
_cell.angle_beta   90.00
_cell.angle_gamma   90.00
#
_symmetry.space_group_name_H-M   'P 1'
#
loop_
_entity.id
_entity.type
_entity.pdbx_description
1 polymer ?
#
loop_
_entity_poly.entity_id
_entity_poly.type
_entity_poly.pdbx_seq_one_letter_code
_entity_poly.pdbx_strand_id
1 'polypeptide(L)'
;MYDTDDGEPVPMEIEFTWDGGTTATWAQDIWWNTPNQSPASSAPPYGWASWRNRKDVLIAYELPDLDVNGWARIEGGAPASDKDDPDDAMYEPETWVEFGKKIVAALRGNSLPGMTWQTY
;
A
#
# COMPACT_ATOMS: atom_id res chain seq x y z
N MET A 1 25.37 5.73 0.20
CA MET A 1 24.88 5.24 1.49
C MET A 1 24.62 6.48 2.31
N TYR A 2 23.41 7.02 2.23
CA TYR A 2 23.05 8.22 3.00
C TYR A 2 22.41 7.76 4.30
N ASP A 3 23.10 8.15 5.37
CA ASP A 3 22.70 8.04 6.76
C ASP A 3 21.42 8.86 6.96
N THR A 4 20.31 8.20 7.25
CA THR A 4 19.15 8.83 7.88
C THR A 4 19.19 8.48 9.36
N ASP A 5 20.24 8.92 10.06
CA ASP A 5 20.50 8.59 11.47
C ASP A 5 20.12 9.73 12.43
N ASP A 6 19.18 10.58 12.01
CA ASP A 6 18.63 11.63 12.87
C ASP A 6 17.40 11.13 13.64
N GLY A 7 16.91 9.91 13.36
CA GLY A 7 15.76 9.31 14.03
C GLY A 7 14.42 10.02 13.78
N GLU A 8 14.38 11.02 12.89
CA GLU A 8 13.15 11.72 12.55
C GLU A 8 12.28 10.91 11.59
N PRO A 9 10.95 10.84 11.81
CA PRO A 9 10.05 10.17 10.89
C PRO A 9 10.09 10.82 9.51
N VAL A 10 10.47 10.06 8.47
CA VAL A 10 10.35 10.51 7.08
C VAL A 10 8.90 10.38 6.66
N PRO A 11 8.25 11.46 6.21
CA PRO A 11 6.89 11.36 5.70
C PRO A 11 6.88 10.56 4.38
N MET A 12 5.98 9.59 4.32
CA MET A 12 5.74 8.78 3.13
C MET A 12 4.36 9.11 2.56
N GLU A 13 4.25 9.10 1.24
CA GLU A 13 3.02 9.19 0.49
C GLU A 13 2.69 7.83 -0.13
N ILE A 14 1.41 7.50 -0.20
CA ILE A 14 0.91 6.38 -0.99
C ILE A 14 -0.19 6.90 -1.90
N GLU A 15 0.00 6.73 -3.20
CA GLU A 15 -0.95 7.17 -4.21
C GLU A 15 -1.71 5.95 -4.75
N PHE A 16 -3.01 6.14 -4.98
CA PHE A 16 -3.88 5.12 -5.57
C PHE A 16 -4.45 5.62 -6.89
N THR A 17 -4.47 4.75 -7.90
CA THR A 17 -5.29 4.93 -9.10
C THR A 17 -6.41 3.90 -9.09
N TRP A 18 -7.65 4.38 -9.01
CA TRP A 18 -8.86 3.56 -8.93
C TRP A 18 -9.90 4.02 -9.94
N ASP A 19 -10.54 3.07 -10.61
CA ASP A 19 -11.48 3.29 -11.71
C ASP A 19 -12.96 3.06 -11.32
N GLY A 20 -13.25 2.91 -10.02
CA GLY A 20 -14.56 2.52 -9.52
C GLY A 20 -14.75 1.01 -9.39
N GLY A 21 -13.78 0.20 -9.82
CA GLY A 21 -13.83 -1.25 -9.81
C GLY A 21 -13.43 -1.92 -8.49
N THR A 22 -13.07 -3.19 -8.58
CA THR A 22 -12.55 -3.99 -7.45
C THR A 22 -11.04 -4.15 -7.48
N THR A 23 -10.36 -3.23 -8.16
CA THR A 23 -8.92 -3.23 -8.38
C THR A 23 -8.40 -1.80 -8.34
N ALA A 24 -7.21 -1.60 -7.77
CA ALA A 24 -6.49 -0.34 -7.84
C ALA A 24 -4.99 -0.61 -8.04
N THR A 25 -4.30 0.28 -8.75
CA THR A 25 -2.84 0.34 -8.71
C THR A 25 -2.41 1.32 -7.64
N TRP A 26 -1.21 1.13 -7.11
CA TRP A 26 -0.67 1.99 -6.06
C TRP A 26 0.85 2.13 -6.20
N ALA A 27 1.37 3.24 -5.68
CA ALA A 27 2.80 3.48 -5.52
C ALA A 27 3.05 4.16 -4.17
N GLN A 28 4.14 3.79 -3.50
CA GLN A 28 4.58 4.41 -2.26
C GLN A 28 5.90 5.14 -2.49
N ASP A 29 5.97 6.42 -2.12
CA ASP A 29 7.21 7.19 -2.23
C ASP A 29 7.41 8.12 -1.02
N ILE A 30 8.58 8.73 -0.92
CA ILE A 30 8.84 9.84 0.00
C ILE A 30 7.96 11.02 -0.41
N TRP A 31 7.33 11.68 0.57
CA TRP A 31 6.50 12.84 0.27
C TRP A 31 7.33 13.90 -0.49
N TRP A 32 6.84 14.31 -1.66
CA TRP A 32 7.52 15.23 -2.59
C TRP A 32 8.01 16.55 -1.96
N ASN A 33 7.39 17.00 -0.87
CA ASN A 33 7.75 18.23 -0.17
C ASN A 33 8.75 18.01 0.99
N THR A 34 9.37 16.84 1.06
CA THR A 34 10.39 16.54 2.08
C THR A 34 11.66 17.34 1.76
N PRO A 35 12.14 18.21 2.68
CA PRO A 35 13.35 18.98 2.46
C PRO A 35 14.55 18.08 2.13
N ASN A 36 15.37 18.50 1.17
CA ASN A 36 16.61 17.82 0.76
C ASN A 36 16.46 16.41 0.15
N GLN A 37 15.24 15.96 -0.16
CA GLN A 37 15.00 14.71 -0.90
C GLN A 37 14.67 15.04 -2.35
N SER A 38 15.34 14.40 -3.31
CA SER A 38 14.99 14.50 -4.72
C SER A 38 13.96 13.42 -5.06
N PRO A 39 12.73 13.78 -5.48
CA PRO A 39 11.74 12.79 -5.92
C PRO A 39 12.22 11.95 -7.11
N ALA A 40 13.19 12.46 -7.88
CA ALA A 40 13.79 11.72 -8.99
C ALA A 40 14.85 10.69 -8.56
N SER A 41 15.07 10.52 -7.26
CA SER A 41 16.08 9.61 -6.70
C SER A 41 15.48 8.38 -6.01
N SER A 42 14.16 8.20 -6.04
CA SER A 42 13.47 7.03 -5.50
C SER A 42 13.22 5.99 -6.60
N ALA A 43 13.31 4.70 -6.23
CA ALA A 43 12.69 3.62 -6.99
C ALA A 43 11.51 3.08 -6.16
N PRO A 44 10.37 3.80 -6.17
CA PRO A 44 9.30 3.58 -5.22
C PRO A 44 8.74 2.16 -5.32
N PRO A 45 8.40 1.51 -4.19
CA PRO A 45 7.54 0.34 -4.20
C PRO A 45 6.23 0.63 -4.95
N TYR A 46 5.82 -0.27 -5.83
CA TYR A 46 4.56 -0.15 -6.55
C TYR A 46 3.89 -1.50 -6.72
N GLY A 47 2.62 -1.47 -7.13
CA GLY A 47 1.90 -2.70 -7.41
C GLY A 47 0.43 -2.50 -7.72
N TRP A 48 -0.31 -3.58 -7.53
CA TRP A 48 -1.77 -3.59 -7.67
C TRP A 48 -2.42 -4.33 -6.51
N ALA A 49 -3.67 -3.99 -6.25
CA ALA A 49 -4.51 -4.69 -5.30
C ALA A 49 -5.85 -5.05 -5.94
N SER A 50 -6.41 -6.19 -5.54
CA SER A 50 -7.67 -6.74 -6.04
C SER A 50 -8.51 -7.31 -4.91
N TRP A 51 -9.77 -6.91 -4.85
CA TRP A 51 -10.76 -7.36 -3.85
C TRP A 51 -12.06 -7.84 -4.52
N ARG A 52 -11.94 -8.68 -5.56
CA ARG A 52 -13.09 -9.17 -6.35
C ARG A 52 -14.20 -9.85 -5.55
N ASN A 53 -13.88 -10.46 -4.41
CA ASN A 53 -14.88 -11.08 -3.53
C ASN A 53 -15.49 -10.10 -2.50
N ARG A 54 -15.14 -8.80 -2.57
CA ARG A 54 -15.57 -7.71 -1.68
C ARG A 54 -15.22 -7.90 -0.20
N LYS A 55 -14.37 -8.88 0.14
CA LYS A 55 -14.03 -9.23 1.52
C LYS A 55 -12.53 -9.30 1.75
N ASP A 56 -11.84 -10.06 0.93
CA ASP A 56 -10.40 -10.24 1.02
C ASP A 56 -9.72 -9.34 0.00
N VAL A 57 -8.46 -8.99 0.26
CA VAL A 57 -7.62 -8.33 -0.72
C VAL A 57 -6.42 -9.21 -1.06
N LEU A 58 -6.09 -9.26 -2.35
CA LEU A 58 -4.80 -9.70 -2.85
C LEU A 58 -4.01 -8.47 -3.28
N ILE A 59 -2.80 -8.32 -2.77
CA ILE A 59 -1.84 -7.26 -3.07
C ILE A 59 -0.66 -7.93 -3.77
N ALA A 60 -0.27 -7.44 -4.93
CA ALA A 60 1.01 -7.77 -5.56
C ALA A 60 1.89 -6.52 -5.55
N TYR A 61 3.20 -6.71 -5.36
CA TYR A 61 4.15 -5.61 -5.23
C TYR A 61 5.50 -5.93 -5.86
N GLU A 62 6.18 -4.88 -6.27
CA GLU A 62 7.57 -4.87 -6.70
C GLU A 62 8.34 -3.87 -5.81
N LEU A 63 9.54 -4.26 -5.38
CA LEU A 63 10.49 -3.45 -4.62
C LEU A 63 11.75 -3.27 -5.49
N PRO A 64 11.77 -2.28 -6.41
CA PRO A 64 12.81 -2.21 -7.44
C PRO A 64 14.23 -2.10 -6.88
N ASP A 65 14.41 -1.35 -5.80
CA ASP A 65 15.72 -1.19 -5.14
C ASP A 65 16.28 -2.48 -4.53
N LEU A 66 15.41 -3.47 -4.29
CA LEU A 66 15.77 -4.75 -3.70
C LEU A 66 15.75 -5.90 -4.72
N ASP A 67 15.28 -5.65 -5.95
CA ASP A 67 14.97 -6.67 -6.95
C ASP A 67 14.05 -7.78 -6.39
N VAL A 68 13.11 -7.38 -5.52
CA VAL A 68 12.17 -8.29 -4.85
C VAL A 68 10.76 -8.08 -5.40
N ASN A 69 10.11 -9.17 -5.76
CA ASN A 69 8.69 -9.17 -6.11
C ASN A 69 7.91 -10.06 -5.15
N GLY A 70 6.63 -9.79 -4.95
CA GLY A 70 5.85 -10.58 -4.02
C GLY A 70 4.36 -10.33 -4.07
N TRP A 71 3.66 -11.07 -3.21
CA TRP A 71 2.24 -10.87 -2.98
C TRP A 71 1.87 -11.12 -1.52
N ALA A 72 0.77 -10.49 -1.11
CA ALA A 72 0.12 -10.73 0.17
C ALA A 72 -1.40 -10.84 -0.04
N ARG A 73 -2.02 -11.84 0.57
CA ARG A 73 -3.47 -11.93 0.74
C ARG A 73 -3.81 -11.59 2.17
N ILE A 74 -4.80 -10.73 2.39
CA ILE A 74 -5.32 -10.38 3.71
C ILE A 74 -6.80 -10.72 3.75
N GLU A 75 -7.16 -11.71 4.58
CA GLU A 75 -8.57 -12.07 4.82
C GLU A 75 -9.31 -10.94 5.52
N GLY A 76 -10.50 -10.55 5.02
CA GLY A 76 -11.19 -9.35 5.52
C GLY A 76 -10.43 -8.04 5.26
N GLY A 77 -9.42 -8.07 4.39
CA GLY A 77 -8.53 -6.95 4.13
C GLY A 77 -9.03 -5.98 3.07
N ALA A 78 -10.13 -6.29 2.37
CA ALA A 78 -10.67 -5.42 1.33
C ALA A 78 -11.00 -4.02 1.87
N PRO A 79 -10.88 -2.97 1.04
CA PRO A 79 -11.33 -1.64 1.41
C PRO A 79 -12.85 -1.68 1.65
N ALA A 80 -13.31 -0.95 2.67
CA ALA A 80 -14.71 -0.82 3.06
C ALA A 80 -15.48 -2.14 3.34
N SER A 81 -14.80 -3.29 3.52
CA SER A 81 -15.47 -4.58 3.72
C SER A 81 -16.23 -4.72 5.05
N ASP A 82 -15.93 -3.85 6.01
CA ASP A 82 -16.55 -3.77 7.32
C ASP A 82 -17.66 -2.71 7.40
N LYS A 83 -17.99 -2.07 6.28
CA LYS A 83 -18.99 -1.00 6.19
C LYS A 83 -20.35 -1.56 5.79
N ASP A 84 -21.41 -0.88 6.25
CA ASP A 84 -22.79 -1.24 5.93
C ASP A 84 -23.10 -1.04 4.43
N ASP A 85 -22.52 0.00 3.81
CA ASP A 85 -22.53 0.23 2.37
C ASP A 85 -21.08 0.31 1.84
N PRO A 86 -20.50 -0.83 1.43
CA PRO A 86 -19.14 -0.86 0.93
C PRO A 86 -18.92 -0.03 -0.34
N ASP A 87 -19.95 0.14 -1.19
CA ASP A 87 -19.78 0.81 -2.49
C ASP A 87 -19.74 2.34 -2.29
N ASP A 88 -20.53 2.90 -1.37
CA ASP A 88 -20.46 4.34 -1.01
C ASP A 88 -19.21 4.68 -0.18
N ALA A 89 -18.83 3.80 0.75
CA ALA A 89 -17.66 4.01 1.61
C ALA A 89 -16.33 4.06 0.83
N MET A 90 -16.27 3.55 -0.41
CA MET A 90 -15.11 3.72 -1.29
C MET A 90 -14.84 5.18 -1.69
N TYR A 91 -15.84 6.06 -1.58
CA TYR A 91 -15.67 7.50 -1.84
C TYR A 91 -15.24 8.29 -0.59
N GLU A 92 -15.17 7.64 0.57
CA GLU A 92 -14.66 8.23 1.81
C GLU A 92 -13.12 8.20 1.81
N PRO A 93 -12.43 9.34 2.04
CA PRO A 93 -10.97 9.37 2.14
C PRO A 93 -10.40 8.43 3.20
N GLU A 94 -11.10 8.23 4.32
CA GLU A 94 -10.68 7.35 5.40
C GLU A 94 -10.50 5.90 4.93
N THR A 95 -11.33 5.42 4.00
CA THR A 95 -11.22 4.07 3.44
C THR A 95 -9.87 3.84 2.78
N TRP A 96 -9.39 4.83 2.02
CA TRP A 96 -8.10 4.76 1.33
C TRP A 96 -6.92 4.88 2.28
N VAL A 97 -7.05 5.69 3.34
CA VAL A 97 -6.04 5.79 4.40
C VAL A 97 -5.86 4.45 5.12
N GLU A 98 -6.96 3.82 5.55
CA GLU A 98 -6.90 2.51 6.20
C GLU A 98 -6.40 1.42 5.26
N PHE A 99 -6.77 1.48 3.99
CA PHE A 99 -6.27 0.56 2.99
C PHE A 99 -4.76 0.71 2.74
N GLY A 100 -4.27 1.96 2.66
CA GLY A 100 -2.84 2.26 2.55
C GLY A 100 -2.03 1.74 3.73
N LYS A 101 -2.53 1.85 4.96
CA LYS A 101 -1.89 1.26 6.14
C LYS A 101 -1.71 -0.26 6.01
N LYS A 102 -2.70 -0.97 5.47
CA LYS A 102 -2.60 -2.43 5.23
C LYS A 102 -1.53 -2.77 4.19
N ILE A 103 -1.46 -2.01 3.10
CA ILE A 103 -0.41 -2.19 2.07
C ILE A 103 0.97 -1.96 2.66
N VAL A 104 1.18 -0.83 3.35
CA VAL A 104 2.48 -0.53 3.98
C VAL A 104 2.89 -1.59 5.01
N ALA A 105 1.92 -2.12 5.77
CA ALA A 105 2.20 -3.23 6.69
C ALA A 105 2.65 -4.50 5.94
N ALA A 106 1.99 -4.85 4.82
CA ALA A 106 2.38 -5.99 3.98
C ALA A 106 3.80 -5.82 3.41
N LEU A 107 4.14 -4.62 2.91
CA LEU A 107 5.48 -4.33 2.37
C LEU A 107 6.59 -4.43 3.42
N ARG A 108 6.29 -4.03 4.65
CA ARG A 108 7.25 -4.10 5.78
C ARG A 108 7.36 -5.49 6.40
N GLY A 109 6.62 -6.48 5.90
CA GLY A 109 6.56 -7.81 6.50
C GLY A 109 5.89 -7.84 7.88
N ASN A 110 5.13 -6.81 8.24
CA ASN A 110 4.38 -6.78 9.49
C ASN A 110 3.18 -7.73 9.35
N SER A 111 3.13 -8.76 10.19
CA SER A 111 2.03 -9.73 10.16
C SER A 111 0.70 -9.07 10.53
N LEU A 112 -0.24 -9.05 9.58
CA LEU A 112 -1.64 -8.69 9.83
C LEU A 112 -2.47 -9.94 10.13
N PRO A 113 -3.54 -9.85 10.94
CA PRO A 113 -4.46 -10.96 11.15
C PRO A 113 -4.99 -11.51 9.80
N GLY A 114 -4.92 -12.82 9.62
CA GLY A 114 -5.39 -13.47 8.38
C GLY A 114 -4.52 -13.22 7.15
N MET A 115 -3.29 -12.70 7.32
CA MET A 115 -2.38 -12.44 6.22
C MET A 115 -1.56 -13.67 5.84
N THR A 116 -1.51 -13.97 4.54
CA THR A 116 -0.57 -14.91 3.92
C THR A 116 0.26 -14.14 2.90
N TRP A 117 1.58 -14.36 2.86
CA TRP A 117 2.47 -13.61 1.96
C TRP A 117 3.57 -14.49 1.39
N GLN A 118 4.12 -14.06 0.25
CA GLN A 118 5.24 -14.71 -0.41
C GLN A 118 6.07 -13.68 -1.18
N THR A 119 7.40 -13.85 -1.14
CA THR A 119 8.38 -13.10 -1.95
C THR A 119 9.11 -14.05 -2.89
N TYR A 120 9.63 -13.53 -3.98
CA TYR A 120 10.40 -14.23 -5.00
C TYR A 120 11.71 -13.49 -5.29
#